data_AF-A0A810N7L6-F1
#
_entry.id   AF-A0A810N7L6-F1
#
_cell.length_a   1.000
_cell.length_b   1.000
_cell.length_c   1.000
_cell.angle_alpha   90.00
_cell.angle_beta   90.00
_cell.angle_gamma   90.00
#
_symmetry.space_group_name_H-M   'P 1'
#
loop_
_entity.id
_entity.type
_entity.pdbx_description
1 polymer ?
#
loop_
_entity_poly.entity_id
_entity_poly.type
_entity_poly.pdbx_seq_one_letter_code
_entity_poly.pdbx_strand_id
1 'polypeptide(L)'
;MLAELLTRHGRVDEAIAVLRPVAVSMGGDGWLVRMLWTPLADQGRVDEALTLIDDLAERAGGMSTELFVERILLLACCGRFDQAIVELRNHREADTWYLVGYLADVLADAGRLDEAVAVLSSPDHHAVHATALATLLIRQGRVAEAVEILHNRVLLPNPDGPWALQTS
;
A
#
# COMPACT_ATOMS: atom_id res chain seq x y z
N MET A 1 -15.56 -10.28 15.60
CA MET A 1 -16.09 -10.13 16.98
C MET A 1 -15.21 -10.79 18.05
N LEU A 2 -14.95 -12.12 18.01
CA LEU A 2 -14.09 -12.75 19.05
C LEU A 2 -12.64 -12.25 19.03
N ALA A 3 -11.98 -12.25 17.87
CA ALA A 3 -10.58 -11.83 17.76
C ALA A 3 -10.37 -10.37 18.17
N GLU A 4 -11.28 -9.48 17.76
CA GLU A 4 -11.27 -8.06 18.15
C GLU A 4 -11.42 -7.88 19.68
N LEU A 5 -12.30 -8.67 20.32
CA LEU A 5 -12.45 -8.68 21.77
C LEU A 5 -11.15 -9.13 22.45
N LEU A 6 -10.51 -10.19 21.95
CA LEU A 6 -9.23 -10.71 22.47
C LEU A 6 -8.12 -9.64 22.37
N THR A 7 -7.99 -8.99 21.21
CA THR A 7 -7.05 -7.88 20.99
C THR A 7 -7.28 -6.74 21.98
N ARG A 8 -8.53 -6.29 22.17
CA ARG A 8 -8.87 -5.20 23.11
C ARG A 8 -8.55 -5.52 24.57
N HIS A 9 -8.44 -6.80 24.92
CA HIS A 9 -8.04 -7.25 26.25
C HIS A 9 -6.56 -7.69 26.34
N GLY A 10 -5.74 -7.34 25.34
CA GLY A 10 -4.31 -7.64 25.32
C GLY A 10 -3.97 -9.11 25.02
N ARG A 11 -4.96 -9.94 24.67
CA ARG A 11 -4.81 -11.37 24.37
C ARG A 11 -4.48 -11.56 22.88
N VAL A 12 -3.44 -10.88 22.42
CA VAL A 12 -3.05 -10.79 20.99
C VAL A 12 -2.74 -12.15 20.40
N ASP A 13 -1.98 -13.00 21.09
CA ASP A 13 -1.60 -14.32 20.57
C ASP A 13 -2.83 -15.23 20.36
N GLU A 14 -3.85 -15.10 21.21
CA GLU A 14 -5.11 -15.85 21.06
C GLU A 14 -5.95 -15.30 19.90
N ALA A 15 -5.99 -13.97 19.72
CA ALA A 15 -6.64 -13.37 18.56
C ALA A 15 -6.02 -13.87 17.25
N ILE A 16 -4.69 -13.95 17.21
CA ILE A 16 -3.92 -14.49 16.07
C ILE A 16 -4.24 -15.97 15.84
N ALA A 17 -4.26 -16.78 16.90
CA ALA A 17 -4.58 -18.20 16.80
C ALA A 17 -5.97 -18.45 16.20
N VAL A 18 -6.95 -17.58 16.52
CA VAL A 18 -8.31 -17.64 15.97
C VAL A 18 -8.38 -17.21 14.51
N LEU A 19 -7.66 -16.14 14.14
CA LEU A 19 -7.75 -15.55 12.79
C LEU A 19 -6.85 -16.22 11.75
N ARG A 20 -5.70 -16.77 12.16
CA ARG A 20 -4.70 -17.34 11.24
C ARG A 20 -5.28 -18.42 10.30
N PRO A 21 -6.06 -19.41 10.77
CA PRO A 21 -6.65 -20.41 9.88
C PRO A 21 -7.61 -19.80 8.85
N VAL A 22 -8.35 -18.76 9.25
CA VAL A 22 -9.30 -18.06 8.37
C VAL A 22 -8.56 -17.30 7.28
N ALA A 23 -7.50 -16.57 7.64
CA ALA A 23 -6.66 -15.84 6.69
C ALA A 23 -6.07 -16.78 5.62
N VAL A 24 -5.59 -17.97 6.02
CA VAL A 24 -5.10 -18.99 5.08
C VAL A 24 -6.21 -19.46 4.14
N SER A 25 -7.39 -19.80 4.67
CA SER A 25 -8.51 -20.30 3.84
C SER A 25 -9.05 -19.28 2.84
N MET A 26 -8.93 -17.99 3.16
CA MET A 26 -9.37 -16.88 2.34
C MET A 26 -8.27 -16.36 1.40
N GLY A 27 -7.15 -17.09 1.29
CA GLY A 27 -6.07 -16.76 0.37
C GLY A 27 -5.29 -15.50 0.72
N GLY A 28 -5.23 -15.13 2.00
CA GLY A 28 -4.48 -13.93 2.42
C GLY A 28 -5.23 -12.63 2.13
N ASP A 29 -6.55 -12.61 2.29
CA ASP A 29 -7.37 -11.39 2.27
C ASP A 29 -6.72 -10.27 3.10
N GLY A 30 -6.44 -9.13 2.46
CA GLY A 30 -5.63 -8.07 3.05
C GLY A 30 -6.21 -7.53 4.37
N TRP A 31 -7.54 -7.43 4.48
CA TRP A 31 -8.17 -7.00 5.73
C TRP A 31 -7.95 -7.99 6.88
N LEU A 32 -8.11 -9.29 6.64
CA LEU A 32 -7.80 -10.33 7.63
C LEU A 32 -6.33 -10.31 8.05
N VAL A 33 -5.43 -10.15 7.08
CA VAL A 33 -3.98 -10.08 7.32
C VAL A 33 -3.64 -8.84 8.15
N ARG A 34 -4.27 -7.70 7.86
CA ARG A 34 -4.12 -6.47 8.66
C ARG A 34 -4.55 -6.64 10.10
N MET A 35 -5.67 -7.31 10.34
CA MET A 35 -6.11 -7.60 11.70
C MET A 35 -5.14 -8.53 12.47
N LEU A 36 -4.35 -9.34 11.76
CA LEU A 36 -3.34 -10.19 12.37
C LEU A 36 -2.07 -9.42 12.75
N TRP A 37 -1.56 -8.56 11.85
CA TRP A 37 -0.31 -7.85 12.11
C TRP A 37 -0.46 -6.58 12.94
N THR A 38 -1.60 -5.87 12.86
CA THR A 38 -1.79 -4.58 13.57
C THR A 38 -1.54 -4.72 15.08
N PRO A 39 -2.12 -5.70 15.79
CA PRO A 39 -1.91 -5.84 17.23
C PRO A 39 -0.48 -6.22 17.61
N LEU A 40 0.26 -6.88 16.71
CA LEU A 40 1.69 -7.18 16.89
C LEU A 40 2.52 -5.90 16.73
N ALA A 41 2.24 -5.12 15.69
CA ALA A 41 2.89 -3.84 15.45
C ALA A 41 2.68 -2.86 16.61
N ASP A 42 1.46 -2.77 17.14
CA ASP A 42 1.12 -1.93 18.31
C ASP A 42 1.92 -2.31 19.57
N GLN A 43 2.37 -3.56 19.67
CA GLN A 43 3.23 -4.07 20.76
C GLN A 43 4.73 -4.00 20.43
N GLY A 44 5.12 -3.42 19.29
CA GLY A 44 6.51 -3.38 18.82
C GLY A 44 7.04 -4.71 18.29
N ARG A 45 6.18 -5.72 18.11
CA ARG A 45 6.52 -7.08 17.65
C ARG A 45 6.54 -7.15 16.11
N VAL A 46 7.26 -6.22 15.49
CA VAL A 46 7.27 -6.01 14.03
C VAL A 46 7.84 -7.23 13.28
N ASP A 47 8.91 -7.84 13.79
CA ASP A 47 9.52 -8.99 13.14
C ASP A 47 8.61 -10.23 13.20
N GLU A 48 7.86 -10.41 14.29
CA GLU A 48 6.86 -11.49 14.39
C GLU A 48 5.69 -11.27 13.42
N ALA A 49 5.29 -10.03 13.21
CA ALA A 49 4.30 -9.68 12.20
C ALA A 49 4.77 -9.98 10.77
N LEU A 50 6.05 -9.71 10.47
CA LEU A 50 6.65 -10.06 9.17
C LEU A 50 6.71 -11.58 8.98
N THR A 51 7.17 -12.33 9.99
CA THR A 51 7.17 -13.80 9.96
C THR A 51 5.75 -14.35 9.78
N LEU A 52 4.73 -13.75 10.39
CA LEU A 52 3.34 -14.15 10.19
C LEU A 52 2.91 -13.99 8.72
N ILE A 53 3.30 -12.90 8.06
CA ILE A 53 3.00 -12.69 6.63
C ILE A 53 3.75 -13.70 5.76
N ASP A 54 5.02 -13.97 6.05
CA ASP A 54 5.82 -14.96 5.34
C ASP A 54 5.23 -16.37 5.47
N ASP A 55 4.79 -16.76 6.67
CA ASP A 55 4.10 -18.03 6.95
C ASP A 55 2.77 -18.14 6.16
N LEU A 56 2.02 -17.05 6.05
CA LEU A 56 0.79 -17.02 5.27
C LEU A 56 1.06 -17.20 3.77
N ALA A 57 2.11 -16.54 3.26
CA ALA A 57 2.56 -16.65 1.88
C ALA A 57 2.97 -18.09 1.56
N GLU A 58 3.79 -18.72 2.42
CA GLU A 58 4.24 -20.10 2.24
C GLU A 58 3.05 -21.06 2.14
N ARG A 59 2.06 -20.92 3.04
CA ARG A 59 0.84 -21.76 3.06
C ARG A 59 -0.07 -21.53 1.87
N ALA A 60 -0.06 -20.32 1.31
CA ALA A 60 -0.81 -19.96 0.10
C ALA A 60 -0.09 -20.34 -1.21
N GLY A 61 1.15 -20.84 -1.13
CA GLY A 61 1.96 -21.22 -2.29
C GLY A 61 2.76 -20.07 -2.91
N GLY A 62 2.88 -18.94 -2.23
CA GLY A 62 3.70 -17.80 -2.65
C GLY A 62 3.19 -16.47 -2.12
N MET A 63 4.03 -15.43 -2.28
CA MET A 63 3.66 -14.05 -1.97
C MET A 63 2.76 -13.50 -3.09
N SER A 64 1.47 -13.32 -2.80
CA SER A 64 0.56 -12.58 -3.69
C SER A 64 0.82 -11.08 -3.61
N THR A 65 0.35 -10.33 -4.61
CA THR A 65 0.49 -8.86 -4.61
C THR A 65 -0.29 -8.22 -3.46
N GLU A 66 -1.45 -8.76 -3.10
CA GLU A 66 -2.25 -8.29 -1.96
C GLU A 66 -1.53 -8.49 -0.64
N LEU A 67 -0.93 -9.68 -0.44
CA LEU A 67 -0.20 -10.01 0.78
C LEU A 67 1.11 -9.21 0.87
N PHE A 68 1.75 -8.97 -0.27
CA PHE A 68 2.90 -8.08 -0.38
C PHE A 68 2.56 -6.64 0.02
N VAL A 69 1.41 -6.11 -0.42
CA VAL A 69 0.94 -4.78 0.00
C VAL A 69 0.73 -4.70 1.51
N GLU A 70 0.16 -5.73 2.13
CA GLU A 70 0.05 -5.79 3.60
C GLU A 70 1.41 -5.73 4.29
N ARG A 71 2.40 -6.41 3.72
CA ARG A 71 3.78 -6.38 4.21
C ARG A 71 4.38 -4.98 4.11
N ILE A 72 4.17 -4.29 3.00
CA ILE A 72 4.62 -2.91 2.79
C ILE A 72 3.97 -1.95 3.78
N LEU A 73 2.67 -2.08 4.00
CA LEU A 73 1.93 -1.24 4.94
C LEU A 73 2.36 -1.48 6.38
N LEU A 74 2.58 -2.74 6.78
CA LEU A 74 3.18 -3.08 8.07
C LEU A 74 4.54 -2.37 8.26
N LEU A 75 5.45 -2.49 7.28
CA LEU A 75 6.76 -1.86 7.35
C LEU A 75 6.66 -0.33 7.49
N ALA A 76 5.83 0.30 6.67
CA ALA A 76 5.63 1.75 6.71
C ALA A 76 5.02 2.21 8.04
N CYS A 77 3.98 1.53 8.54
CA CYS A 77 3.38 1.83 9.84
C CYS A 77 4.37 1.72 11.00
N CYS A 78 5.36 0.82 10.89
CA CYS A 78 6.40 0.62 11.89
C CYS A 78 7.64 1.51 11.67
N GLY A 79 7.60 2.45 10.73
CA GLY A 79 8.71 3.35 10.41
C GLY A 79 9.89 2.70 9.67
N ARG A 80 9.74 1.45 9.19
CA ARG A 80 10.75 0.73 8.40
C ARG A 80 10.70 1.11 6.92
N PHE A 81 10.70 2.42 6.63
CA PHE A 81 10.47 2.96 5.30
C PHE A 81 11.50 2.51 4.27
N ASP A 82 12.79 2.52 4.61
CA ASP A 82 13.84 2.13 3.65
C ASP A 82 13.71 0.67 3.22
N GLN A 83 13.31 -0.22 4.15
CA GLN A 83 13.03 -1.61 3.82
C GLN A 83 11.84 -1.72 2.86
N ALA A 84 10.74 -1.01 3.15
CA ALA A 84 9.56 -1.01 2.30
C ALA A 84 9.87 -0.50 0.88
N ILE A 85 10.67 0.57 0.78
CA ILE A 85 11.10 1.16 -0.50
C ILE A 85 11.94 0.16 -1.31
N VAL A 86 12.92 -0.49 -0.67
CA VAL A 86 13.77 -1.49 -1.34
C VAL A 86 12.93 -2.65 -1.87
N GLU A 87 11.98 -3.13 -1.07
CA GLU A 87 11.14 -4.26 -1.48
C GLU A 87 10.17 -3.89 -2.59
N LEU A 88 9.53 -2.71 -2.53
CA LEU A 88 8.68 -2.21 -3.61
C LEU A 88 9.45 -2.09 -4.92
N ARG A 89 10.66 -1.51 -4.89
CA ARG A 89 11.50 -1.35 -6.09
C ARG A 89 11.99 -2.69 -6.67
N ASN A 90 12.16 -3.71 -5.84
CA ASN A 90 12.58 -5.04 -6.27
C ASN A 90 11.41 -5.96 -6.65
N HIS A 91 10.16 -5.52 -6.46
CA HIS A 91 9.00 -6.32 -6.82
C HIS A 91 8.91 -6.46 -8.34
N ARG A 92 8.54 -7.65 -8.84
CA ARG A 92 8.47 -7.93 -10.28
C ARG A 92 7.48 -7.03 -11.05
N GLU A 93 6.51 -6.48 -10.33
CA GLU A 93 5.45 -5.59 -10.82
C GLU A 93 5.67 -4.14 -10.34
N ALA A 94 6.90 -3.76 -9.96
CA ALA A 94 7.21 -2.45 -9.38
C ALA A 94 6.71 -1.27 -10.23
N ASP A 95 6.74 -1.42 -11.55
CA ASP A 95 6.30 -0.39 -12.51
C ASP A 95 4.80 -0.42 -12.80
N THR A 96 4.00 -1.19 -12.06
CA THR A 96 2.54 -1.11 -12.19
C THR A 96 2.01 0.14 -11.48
N TRP A 97 1.00 0.80 -12.07
CA TRP A 97 0.34 1.97 -11.46
C TRP A 97 -0.04 1.72 -9.98
N TYR A 98 -0.46 0.50 -9.65
CA TYR A 98 -0.85 0.14 -8.30
C TYR A 98 0.34 0.20 -7.31
N LEU A 99 1.47 -0.45 -7.62
CA LEU A 99 2.63 -0.46 -6.73
C LEU A 99 3.43 0.85 -6.77
N VAL A 100 3.41 1.57 -7.89
CA VAL A 100 3.94 2.93 -8.01
C VAL A 100 3.25 3.87 -7.01
N GLY A 101 1.93 3.74 -6.83
CA GLY A 101 1.17 4.48 -5.81
C GLY A 101 1.70 4.23 -4.40
N TYR A 102 1.84 2.97 -3.99
CA TYR A 102 2.39 2.64 -2.67
C TYR A 102 3.83 3.12 -2.49
N LEU A 103 4.67 3.03 -3.52
CA LEU A 103 6.04 3.55 -3.46
C LEU A 103 6.06 5.05 -3.20
N ALA A 104 5.20 5.81 -3.87
CA ALA A 104 5.08 7.24 -3.62
C ALA A 104 4.57 7.56 -2.21
N ASP A 105 3.58 6.82 -1.71
CA ASP A 105 3.05 7.01 -0.36
C ASP A 105 4.14 6.73 0.70
N VAL A 106 4.84 5.60 0.59
CA VAL A 106 5.93 5.23 1.51
C VAL A 106 7.09 6.25 1.44
N LEU A 107 7.46 6.73 0.26
CA LEU A 107 8.46 7.78 0.10
C LEU A 107 8.01 9.08 0.78
N ALA A 108 6.73 9.45 0.64
CA ALA A 108 6.19 10.66 1.23
C ALA A 108 6.09 10.58 2.76
N ASP A 109 5.77 9.41 3.31
CA ASP A 109 5.76 9.15 4.75
C ASP A 109 7.18 9.13 5.34
N ALA A 110 8.17 8.70 4.56
CA ALA A 110 9.60 8.82 4.88
C ALA A 110 10.14 10.25 4.77
N GLY A 111 9.32 11.24 4.36
CA GLY A 111 9.74 12.63 4.14
C GLY A 111 10.49 12.87 2.82
N ARG A 112 10.59 11.88 1.95
CA ARG A 112 11.30 11.93 0.66
C ARG A 112 10.36 12.42 -0.46
N LEU A 113 9.78 13.62 -0.24
CA LEU A 113 8.72 14.17 -1.09
C LEU A 113 9.15 14.36 -2.56
N ASP A 114 10.40 14.76 -2.81
CA ASP A 114 10.90 14.94 -4.17
C ASP A 114 10.94 13.62 -4.95
N GLU A 115 11.36 12.53 -4.30
CA GLU A 115 11.35 11.20 -4.92
C GLU A 115 9.93 10.70 -5.15
N ALA A 116 9.02 10.94 -4.20
CA ALA A 116 7.60 10.58 -4.36
C ALA A 116 6.97 11.31 -5.57
N VAL A 117 7.24 12.61 -5.72
CA VAL A 117 6.82 13.40 -6.89
C VAL A 117 7.43 12.84 -8.17
N ALA A 118 8.73 12.53 -8.18
CA ALA A 118 9.42 12.01 -9.36
C ALA A 118 8.82 10.68 -9.85
N VAL A 119 8.53 9.76 -8.92
CA VAL A 119 7.92 8.46 -9.23
C VAL A 119 6.53 8.62 -9.85
N LEU A 120 5.68 9.52 -9.29
CA LEU A 120 4.34 9.75 -9.82
C LEU A 120 4.31 10.60 -11.10
N SER A 121 5.38 11.31 -11.41
CA SER A 121 5.48 12.15 -12.62
C SER A 121 5.90 11.37 -13.87
N SER A 122 6.15 10.07 -13.76
CA SER A 122 6.49 9.23 -14.91
C SER A 122 5.39 9.27 -15.97
N PRO A 123 5.71 9.43 -17.27
CA PRO A 123 4.74 9.50 -18.36
C PRO A 123 3.71 8.36 -18.35
N ASP A 124 4.12 7.17 -17.92
CA ASP A 124 3.28 5.97 -17.94
C ASP A 124 2.17 6.00 -16.88
N HIS A 125 2.33 6.82 -15.83
CA HIS A 125 1.49 6.77 -14.63
C HIS A 125 0.93 8.12 -14.18
N HIS A 126 1.42 9.23 -14.75
CA HIS A 126 1.07 10.58 -14.28
C HIS A 126 -0.43 10.86 -14.31
N ALA A 127 -1.17 10.32 -15.28
CA ALA A 127 -2.60 10.55 -15.44
C ALA A 127 -3.40 9.86 -14.33
N VAL A 128 -3.04 8.62 -14.00
CA VAL A 128 -3.69 7.81 -12.97
C VAL A 128 -3.42 8.39 -11.57
N HIS A 129 -2.22 8.92 -11.35
CA HIS A 129 -1.81 9.49 -10.06
C HIS A 129 -1.91 11.00 -9.94
N ALA A 130 -2.56 11.70 -10.88
CA ALA A 130 -2.63 13.15 -10.91
C ALA A 130 -3.11 13.78 -9.58
N THR A 131 -4.06 13.15 -8.88
CA THR A 131 -4.50 13.62 -7.54
C THR A 131 -3.44 13.42 -6.46
N ALA A 132 -2.79 12.26 -6.43
CA ALA A 132 -1.72 11.97 -5.47
C ALA A 132 -0.53 12.90 -5.71
N LEU A 133 -0.11 13.06 -6.97
CA LEU A 133 0.92 14.01 -7.38
C LEU A 133 0.58 15.45 -6.97
N ALA A 134 -0.64 15.91 -7.24
CA ALA A 134 -1.08 17.24 -6.83
C ALA A 134 -1.03 17.42 -5.30
N THR A 135 -1.41 16.39 -4.54
CA THR A 135 -1.35 16.41 -3.07
C THR A 135 0.08 16.55 -2.57
N LEU A 136 1.02 15.81 -3.16
CA LEU A 136 2.45 15.92 -2.83
C LEU A 136 3.02 17.30 -3.20
N LEU A 137 2.67 17.84 -4.37
CA LEU A 137 3.09 19.18 -4.79
C LEU A 137 2.57 20.26 -3.82
N ILE A 138 1.33 20.15 -3.35
CA ILE A 138 0.78 21.05 -2.33
C ILE A 138 1.55 20.94 -1.02
N ARG A 139 1.92 19.73 -0.57
CA ARG A 139 2.76 19.53 0.63
C ARG A 139 4.13 20.18 0.49
N GLN A 140 4.66 20.31 -0.73
CA GLN A 140 5.90 21.04 -1.04
C GLN A 140 5.71 22.56 -1.22
N GLY A 141 4.47 23.07 -1.15
CA GLY A 141 4.16 24.49 -1.43
C GLY A 141 4.08 24.84 -2.92
N ARG A 142 4.17 23.84 -3.82
CA ARG A 142 4.12 23.99 -5.29
C ARG A 142 2.69 23.98 -5.81
N VAL A 143 1.87 24.90 -5.29
CA VAL A 143 0.41 24.93 -5.54
C VAL A 143 0.07 25.20 -7.02
N ALA A 144 0.83 26.06 -7.70
CA ALA A 144 0.58 26.37 -9.11
C ALA A 144 0.71 25.11 -9.99
N GLU A 145 1.76 24.33 -9.80
CA GLU A 145 1.99 23.08 -10.53
C GLU A 145 0.91 22.04 -10.22
N ALA A 146 0.45 21.96 -8.97
CA ALA A 146 -0.66 21.08 -8.59
C ALA A 146 -1.96 21.43 -9.36
N VAL A 147 -2.25 22.71 -9.53
CA VAL A 147 -3.43 23.17 -10.28
C VAL A 147 -3.33 22.82 -11.76
N GLU A 148 -2.14 22.96 -12.36
CA GLU A 148 -1.90 22.58 -13.75
C GLU A 148 -2.10 21.08 -13.98
N ILE A 149 -1.54 20.24 -13.11
CA ILE A 149 -1.70 18.78 -13.17
C ILE A 149 -3.18 18.38 -13.10
N LEU A 150 -3.95 18.99 -12.18
CA LEU A 150 -5.38 18.70 -12.04
C LEU A 150 -6.20 19.20 -13.24
N HIS A 151 -5.87 20.36 -13.81
CA HIS A 151 -6.51 20.86 -15.03
C HIS A 151 -6.28 19.93 -16.22
N ASN A 152 -5.03 19.51 -16.44
CA ASN A 152 -4.67 18.64 -17.56
C ASN A 152 -5.31 17.26 -17.45
N ARG A 153 -5.55 16.75 -16.23
CA ARG A 153 -6.31 15.51 -16.01
C ARG A 153 -7.76 15.62 -16.53
N VAL A 154 -8.44 16.74 -16.28
CA VAL A 154 -9.84 16.94 -16.68
C VAL A 154 -9.99 17.01 -18.21
N LEU A 155 -8.93 17.40 -18.91
CA LEU A 155 -8.90 17.52 -20.37
C LEU A 155 -8.62 16.19 -21.10
N LEU A 156 -8.21 15.14 -20.39
CA LEU A 156 -8.03 13.81 -20.94
C LEU A 156 -9.15 12.89 -20.41
N PRO A 157 -10.11 12.45 -21.24
CA PRO A 157 -10.20 11.03 -21.49
C PRO A 157 -9.91 10.07 -20.35
N ASN A 158 -10.79 9.75 -19.37
CA ASN A 158 -10.58 8.46 -18.71
C ASN A 158 -10.90 7.41 -19.78
N PRO A 159 -9.91 6.63 -20.28
CA PRO A 159 -10.17 5.64 -21.34
C PRO A 159 -11.19 4.58 -20.90
N ASP A 160 -11.37 4.39 -19.59
CA ASP A 160 -12.35 3.47 -19.00
C ASP A 160 -13.52 4.21 -18.31
N GLY A 161 -13.69 5.51 -18.58
CA GLY A 161 -14.81 6.30 -18.06
C GLY A 161 -16.11 6.02 -18.82
N PRO A 162 -17.29 6.26 -18.21
CA PRO A 162 -18.59 6.05 -18.86
C PRO A 162 -18.85 6.94 -20.10
N TRP A 163 -17.89 7.80 -20.45
CA TRP A 163 -17.90 8.73 -21.58
C TRP A 163 -16.72 8.51 -22.54
N ALA A 164 -16.05 7.35 -22.49
CA ALA A 164 -15.09 6.94 -23.50
C ALA A 164 -15.81 6.82 -24.85
N LEU A 165 -15.66 7.84 -25.69
CA LEU A 165 -16.23 7.86 -27.04
C LEU A 165 -15.56 6.75 -27.85
N GLN A 166 -16.36 5.75 -28.26
CA GLN A 166 -16.01 4.83 -29.34
C GLN A 166 -15.86 5.65 -30.62
N THR A 167 -14.64 6.02 -30.97
CA THR A 167 -14.34 6.51 -32.32
C THR A 167 -13.93 5.31 -33.17
N SER A 168 -14.80 5.00 -34.15
CA SER A 168 -14.64 3.96 -35.18
C SER A 168 -13.39 4.12 -36.04
#